data_AF-A0A838PXU7-F1
#
_entry.id   AF-A0A838PXU7-F1
#
_cell.length_a   1.000
_cell.length_b   1.000
_cell.length_c   1.000
_cell.angle_alpha   90.00
_cell.angle_beta   90.00
_cell.angle_gamma   90.00
#
_symmetry.space_group_name_H-M   'P 1'
#
loop_
_entity.id
_entity.type
_entity.pdbx_description
1 polymer ?
#
loop_
_entity_poly.entity_id
_entity_poly.type
_entity_poly.pdbx_seq_one_letter_code
_entity_poly.pdbx_strand_id
1 'polypeptide(L)' 'MTTWPVSEAKARLNELARLAHSAHERFTFTRNGRGRRAAVGRRS' A
#
# COMPACT_ATOMS: atom_id res chain seq x y z
N MET A 1 -8.64 6.42 4.30
CA MET A 1 -7.85 5.18 4.46
C MET A 1 -8.23 4.26 3.32
N THR A 2 -7.38 4.18 2.30
CA THR A 2 -7.75 3.67 0.98
C THR A 2 -7.25 2.24 0.79
N THR A 3 -8.14 1.36 0.33
CA THR A 3 -7.87 -0.08 0.19
C THR A 3 -7.77 -0.43 -1.28
N TRP A 4 -6.63 -0.96 -1.71
CA TRP A 4 -6.35 -1.31 -3.10
C TRP A 4 -6.06 -2.80 -3.25
N PRO A 5 -6.52 -3.46 -4.33
CA PRO A 5 -6.02 -4.76 -4.71
C PRO A 5 -4.51 -4.70 -4.96
N VAL A 6 -3.76 -5.71 -4.50
CA VAL A 6 -2.30 -5.82 -4.71
C VAL A 6 -1.95 -5.79 -6.20
N SER A 7 -2.84 -6.30 -7.07
CA SER A 7 -2.63 -6.28 -8.53
C SER A 7 -2.58 -4.85 -9.08
N GLU A 8 -3.51 -3.98 -8.65
CA GLU A 8 -3.54 -2.57 -9.04
C GLU A 8 -2.42 -1.78 -8.34
N ALA A 9 -2.17 -2.07 -7.07
CA ALA A 9 -1.09 -1.44 -6.32
C ALA A 9 0.29 -1.74 -6.92
N LYS A 10 0.49 -2.93 -7.50
CA LYS A 10 1.71 -3.28 -8.22
C LYS A 10 1.86 -2.48 -9.51
N ALA A 11 0.79 -2.29 -10.26
CA ALA A 11 0.82 -1.47 -11.49
C ALA A 11 1.15 -0.01 -11.20
N ARG A 12 0.74 0.51 -10.03
CA ARG A 12 0.95 1.91 -9.63
C ARG A 12 1.91 2.09 -8.44
N LEU A 13 2.80 1.13 -8.21
CA LEU A 13 3.62 1.08 -6.99
C LEU A 13 4.47 2.34 -6.79
N ASN A 14 5.07 2.85 -7.87
CA ASN A 14 5.90 4.06 -7.81
C ASN A 14 5.10 5.31 -7.44
N GLU A 15 3.88 5.44 -7.95
CA GLU A 15 2.99 6.56 -7.65
C GLU A 15 2.53 6.48 -6.18
N LEU A 16 2.10 5.30 -5.73
CA LEU A 16 1.68 5.06 -4.36
C LEU A 16 2.83 5.24 -3.36
N ALA A 17 4.04 4.84 -3.72
CA ALA A 17 5.23 5.06 -2.89
C ALA A 17 5.55 6.55 -2.77
N ARG A 18 5.44 7.31 -3.87
CA ARG A 18 5.62 8.77 -3.85
C ARG A 18 4.58 9.44 -2.97
N LEU A 19 3.30 9.08 -3.10
CA LEU A 19 2.20 9.61 -2.29
C LEU A 19 2.34 9.24 -0.80
N ALA A 20 2.68 7.98 -0.49
CA ALA A 20 2.91 7.53 0.88
C ALA A 20 4.07 8.29 1.54
N HIS A 21 5.11 8.61 0.76
CA HIS A 21 6.26 9.36 1.25
C HIS A 21 5.98 10.86 1.38
N SER A 22 5.33 11.49 0.39
CA SER A 22 5.11 12.94 0.37
C SER A 22 3.93 13.38 1.23
N ALA A 23 2.85 12.61 1.27
CA ALA A 23 1.60 12.96 1.94
C ALA A 23 1.38 12.18 3.25
N HIS A 24 2.36 11.37 3.68
CA HIS A 24 2.24 10.44 4.81
C HIS A 24 0.98 9.55 4.74
N GLU A 25 0.54 9.26 3.51
CA GLU A 25 -0.70 8.57 3.28
C GLU A 25 -0.53 7.07 3.53
N ARG A 26 -1.54 6.46 4.18
CA ARG A 26 -1.55 5.03 4.51
C ARG A 26 -2.47 4.28 3.57
N PHE A 27 -1.87 3.39 2.77
CA PHE A 27 -2.59 2.49 1.88
C PHE A 27 -2.67 1.08 2.48
N THR A 28 -3.84 0.45 2.33
CA THR A 28 -4.02 -0.96 2.70
C THR A 28 -4.10 -1.78 1.42
N PHE A 29 -3.24 -2.78 1.28
CA PHE A 29 -3.25 -3.65 0.11
C PHE A 29 -3.94 -4.98 0.39
N THR A 30 -4.84 -5.41 -0.49
CA THR A 30 -5.57 -6.69 -0.39
C THR A 30 -5.15 -7.61 -1.52
N ARG A 31 -4.75 -8.85 -1.21
CA ARG A 31 -4.35 -9.80 -2.25
C ARG A 31 -5.56 -10.68 -2.58
N ASN A 32 -6.04 -10.64 -3.82
CA ASN A 32 -7.16 -11.46 -4.29
C ASN A 32 -8.44 -11.32 -3.45
N GLY A 33 -8.82 -10.09 -3.07
CA GLY A 33 -10.01 -9.85 -2.23
C GLY A 33 -9.91 -10.36 -0.79
N ARG A 34 -8.81 -11.02 -0.39
CA ARG A 34 -8.52 -11.38 0.99
C ARG A 34 -7.40 -10.48 1.51
N GLY A 35 -7.76 -9.53 2.38
CA GLY A 35 -6.83 -8.55 2.93
C GLY A 35 -5.63 -9.21 3.61
N ARG A 36 -4.44 -9.02 3.04
CA ARG A 36 -3.18 -9.36 3.72
C ARG A 36 -2.55 -8.05 4.14
N ARG A 37 -2.79 -7.67 5.40
CA ARG A 37 -2.27 -6.44 6.02
C ARG A 37 -0.75 -6.52 6.04
N ALA A 38 -0.08 -5.86 5.10
CA ALA A 38 1.37 -5.71 5.13
C ALA A 38 1.71 -4.55 6.09
N ALA A 39 2.05 -4.88 7.32
CA ALA A 39 2.63 -3.94 8.26
C ALA A 39 4.11 -3.76 7.91
N VAL A 40 4.49 -2.59 7.40
CA VAL A 40 5.90 -2.20 7.28
C VAL A 40 6.33 -1.73 8.67
N GLY A 41 6.96 -2.63 9.43
CA GLY A 41 7.62 -2.33 10.69
C GLY A 41 8.91 -1.55 10.45
N ARG A 42 9.05 -0.40 11.14
CA ARG A 42 10.33 0.31 11.28
C ARG A 42 11.32 -0.62 11.96
N ARG A 43 12.48 -0.84 11.33
CA ARG A 43 13.63 -1.47 11.97
C ARG A 43 14.29 -0.37 12.81
N SER A 44 14.28 -0.54 14.14
CA SER A 44 15.08 0.22 15.10
C SER A 44 16.57 0.09 14.83
#